data_AF-A0A1E5WCN6-F1
#
_entry.id   AF-A0A1E5WCN6-F1
#
_cell.length_a   1.000
_cell.length_b   1.000
_cell.length_c   1.000
_cell.angle_alpha   90.00
_cell.angle_beta   90.00
_cell.angle_gamma   90.00
#
_symmetry.space_group_name_H-M   'P 1'
#
loop_
_entity.id
_entity.type
_entity.pdbx_description
1 polymer ?
#
loop_
_entity_poly.entity_id
_entity_poly.type
_entity_poly.pdbx_seq_one_letter_code
_entity_poly.pdbx_strand_id
1 'polypeptide(L)'
;MAGAVPRVGDHEPDGERANTIRQIDIYDDWPRGRSLNAIRDQLSLSSDTLWDVQWANGTSYLFDAASCQAFHFAVGLLPPDWKKARSAAYLGRDTVDGFN
;
A
#
# COMPACT_ATOMS: atom_id res chain seq x y z
N MET A 1 1.10 -0.04 -44.40
CA MET A 1 1.21 1.06 -43.41
C MET A 1 1.07 0.42 -42.04
N ALA A 2 2.13 0.46 -41.22
CA ALA A 2 2.12 -0.14 -39.90
C ALA A 2 1.60 0.90 -38.89
N GLY A 3 0.47 0.61 -38.24
CA GLY A 3 -0.04 1.41 -37.13
C GLY A 3 0.80 1.17 -35.89
N ALA A 4 1.25 2.24 -35.25
CA ALA A 4 1.98 2.15 -33.99
C ALA A 4 1.05 1.65 -32.87
N VAL A 5 1.55 0.72 -32.06
CA VAL A 5 0.91 0.27 -30.82
C VAL A 5 1.11 1.36 -29.77
N PRO A 6 0.05 1.90 -29.13
CA PRO A 6 0.21 2.93 -28.10
C PRO A 6 0.97 2.38 -26.90
N ARG A 7 1.84 3.20 -26.30
CA ARG A 7 2.49 2.85 -25.04
C ARG A 7 1.51 3.09 -23.90
N VAL A 8 1.59 2.29 -22.86
CA VAL A 8 0.85 2.51 -21.61
C VAL A 8 1.20 3.90 -21.08
N GLY A 9 0.25 4.83 -21.18
CA GLY A 9 0.44 6.24 -20.82
C GLY A 9 -0.45 7.22 -21.59
N ASP A 10 -1.03 6.85 -22.73
CA ASP A 10 -1.65 7.81 -23.65
C ASP A 10 -3.14 8.13 -23.39
N HIS A 11 -3.68 7.83 -22.20
CA HIS A 11 -4.97 8.38 -21.76
C HIS A 11 -4.95 8.60 -20.25
N GLU A 12 -4.59 9.80 -19.82
CA GLU A 12 -5.01 10.30 -18.51
C GLU A 12 -5.59 11.71 -18.70
N PRO A 13 -6.93 11.84 -18.77
CA PRO A 13 -7.56 13.15 -18.71
C PRO A 13 -7.44 13.67 -17.27
N ASP A 14 -6.95 14.91 -17.17
CA ASP A 14 -6.91 15.77 -15.99
C ASP A 14 -6.05 15.28 -14.80
N GLY A 15 -4.76 15.65 -14.84
CA GLY A 15 -4.20 16.63 -13.90
C GLY A 15 -4.18 16.38 -12.39
N GLU A 16 -4.61 15.24 -11.86
CA GLU A 16 -4.76 15.05 -10.41
C GLU A 16 -4.40 13.64 -9.90
N ARG A 17 -3.11 13.26 -9.99
CA ARG A 17 -2.64 12.03 -9.29
C ARG A 17 -1.30 12.15 -8.55
N ALA A 18 -0.74 13.36 -8.41
CA ALA A 18 0.60 13.52 -7.82
C ALA A 18 0.62 13.86 -6.32
N ASN A 19 -0.50 14.24 -5.68
CA ASN A 19 -0.48 14.83 -4.32
C ASN A 19 -1.62 14.37 -3.39
N THR A 20 -2.13 13.15 -3.55
CA THR A 20 -3.22 12.66 -2.68
C THR A 20 -2.64 12.03 -1.42
N ILE A 21 -2.99 12.58 -0.25
CA ILE A 21 -2.70 11.95 1.04
C ILE A 21 -3.71 10.84 1.28
N ARG A 22 -3.20 9.66 1.63
CA ARG A 22 -4.01 8.47 1.93
C ARG A 22 -3.92 8.11 3.39
N GLN A 23 -5.07 7.80 3.97
CA GLN A 23 -5.15 7.12 5.24
C GLN A 23 -5.24 5.61 4.99
N ILE A 24 -4.44 4.86 5.73
CA ILE A 24 -4.40 3.40 5.63
C ILE A 24 -4.63 2.83 7.03
N ASP A 25 -5.72 2.09 7.20
CA ASP A 25 -5.88 1.24 8.38
C ASP A 25 -5.25 -0.11 8.07
N ILE A 26 -4.37 -0.56 8.96
CA ILE A 26 -3.63 -1.82 8.78
C ILE A 26 -4.10 -2.82 9.83
N TYR A 27 -4.48 -4.00 9.38
CA TYR A 27 -4.83 -5.15 10.23
C TYR A 27 -3.85 -6.28 9.99
N ASP A 28 -2.88 -6.43 10.88
CA ASP A 28 -1.84 -7.45 10.79
C ASP A 28 -2.16 -8.68 11.64
N ASP A 29 -2.22 -9.85 11.00
CA ASP A 29 -2.28 -11.16 11.67
C ASP A 29 -1.01 -11.93 11.33
N TRP A 30 0.12 -11.40 11.83
CA TRP A 30 1.46 -11.94 11.60
C TRP A 30 1.58 -13.45 11.90
N PRO A 31 1.07 -13.99 13.04
CA PRO A 31 1.15 -15.42 13.32
C PRO A 31 0.46 -16.30 12.25
N ARG A 32 -0.50 -15.73 11.51
CA ARG A 32 -1.21 -16.41 10.42
C ARG A 32 -0.78 -15.91 9.02
N GLY A 33 0.29 -15.12 8.94
CA GLY A 33 0.94 -14.73 7.70
C GLY A 33 0.06 -13.93 6.74
N ARG A 34 -0.77 -13.04 7.26
CA ARG A 34 -1.69 -12.20 6.46
C ARG A 34 -1.84 -10.80 7.02
N SER A 35 -2.05 -9.84 6.12
CA SER A 35 -2.27 -8.42 6.42
C SER A 35 -3.35 -7.87 5.50
N LEU A 36 -4.14 -6.93 6.01
CA LEU A 36 -5.14 -6.18 5.25
C LEU A 36 -4.87 -4.69 5.41
N ASN A 37 -4.71 -4.00 4.28
CA ASN A 37 -4.70 -2.55 4.20
C ASN A 37 -6.07 -2.06 3.69
N ALA A 38 -6.72 -1.19 4.46
CA ALA A 38 -7.90 -0.44 4.03
C ALA A 38 -7.48 0.99 3.67
N ILE A 39 -7.41 1.29 2.37
CA ILE A 39 -6.79 2.51 1.85
C ILE A 39 -7.89 3.48 1.40
N ARG A 40 -7.87 4.69 1.95
CA ARG A 40 -8.82 5.77 1.64
C ARG A 40 -8.10 7.09 1.41
N ASP A 41 -8.62 7.92 0.52
CA ASP A 41 -8.11 9.27 0.33
C ASP A 41 -8.60 10.18 1.48
N GLN A 42 -7.70 10.91 2.14
CA GLN A 42 -7.99 11.61 3.41
C GLN A 42 -8.97 12.79 3.25
N LEU A 43 -9.01 13.43 2.09
CA LEU A 43 -9.78 14.65 1.82
C LEU A 43 -10.72 14.50 0.62
N SER A 44 -10.97 13.27 0.17
CA SER A 44 -11.88 13.01 -0.94
C SER A 44 -13.34 13.10 -0.49
N LEU A 45 -14.21 13.53 -1.39
CA LEU A 45 -15.66 13.40 -1.24
C LEU A 45 -16.15 11.96 -1.48
N SER A 46 -15.30 11.13 -2.10
CA SER A 46 -15.57 9.70 -2.27
C SER A 46 -15.29 8.93 -0.97
N SER A 47 -16.15 7.95 -0.68
CA SER A 47 -15.95 6.95 0.38
C SER A 47 -15.37 5.64 -0.14
N ASP A 48 -14.89 5.62 -1.38
CA ASP A 48 -14.31 4.42 -1.99
C ASP A 48 -13.11 3.96 -1.17
N THR A 49 -13.07 2.65 -0.90
CA THR A 49 -11.97 2.00 -0.21
C THR A 49 -11.30 1.04 -1.18
N LEU A 50 -9.99 1.24 -1.35
CA LEU A 50 -9.14 0.27 -2.01
C LEU A 50 -8.58 -0.68 -0.95
N TRP A 51 -8.74 -1.98 -1.17
CA TRP A 51 -8.30 -3.02 -0.25
C TRP A 51 -7.07 -3.71 -0.81
N ASP A 52 -6.08 -3.95 0.05
CA ASP A 52 -4.92 -4.79 -0.27
C ASP A 52 -4.75 -5.88 0.77
N VAL A 53 -4.99 -7.12 0.36
CA VAL A 53 -4.72 -8.32 1.18
C VAL A 53 -3.38 -8.90 0.78
N GLN A 54 -2.47 -8.99 1.72
CA GLN A 54 -1.14 -9.55 1.51
C GLN A 54 -0.98 -10.88 2.26
N TRP A 55 -0.31 -11.84 1.63
CA TRP A 55 0.04 -13.13 2.22
C TRP A 55 1.56 -13.31 2.34
N ALA A 56 1.99 -14.06 3.35
CA ALA A 56 3.42 -14.27 3.63
C ALA A 56 4.17 -15.03 2.53
N ASN A 57 3.46 -15.67 1.59
CA ASN A 57 4.06 -16.27 0.40
C ASN A 57 4.30 -15.26 -0.75
N GLY A 58 4.06 -13.96 -0.49
CA GLY A 58 4.20 -12.88 -1.46
C GLY A 58 3.00 -12.72 -2.41
N THR A 59 1.90 -13.45 -2.21
CA THR A 59 0.67 -13.22 -2.98
C THR A 59 -0.09 -12.04 -2.40
N SER A 60 -0.52 -11.12 -3.25
CA SER A 60 -1.35 -9.98 -2.87
C SER A 60 -2.58 -9.84 -3.76
N TYR A 61 -3.65 -9.29 -3.19
CA TYR A 61 -4.90 -9.00 -3.88
C TYR A 61 -5.27 -7.54 -3.65
N LEU A 62 -5.24 -6.74 -4.71
CA LEU A 62 -5.69 -5.35 -4.71
C LEU A 62 -7.09 -5.29 -5.32
N PHE A 63 -8.08 -4.79 -4.58
CA PHE A 63 -9.46 -4.81 -5.04
C PHE A 63 -10.31 -3.68 -4.48
N ASP A 64 -11.38 -3.38 -5.20
CA ASP A 64 -12.48 -2.51 -4.78
C ASP A 64 -13.82 -3.20 -5.06
N ALA A 65 -14.93 -2.46 -5.08
CA ALA A 65 -16.26 -3.04 -5.33
C ALA A 65 -16.44 -3.57 -6.77
N ALA A 66 -15.61 -3.14 -7.72
CA ALA A 66 -15.78 -3.42 -9.15
C ALA A 66 -14.64 -4.26 -9.76
N SER A 67 -13.46 -4.28 -9.13
CA SER A 67 -12.26 -4.87 -9.70
C SER A 67 -11.43 -5.63 -8.67
N CYS A 68 -10.69 -6.63 -9.14
CA CYS A 68 -9.73 -7.38 -8.33
C CYS A 68 -8.51 -7.75 -9.18
N GLN A 69 -7.33 -7.46 -8.65
CA GLN A 69 -6.04 -7.80 -9.24
C GLN A 69 -5.23 -8.64 -8.26
N ALA A 70 -4.89 -9.86 -8.68
CA ALA A 70 -3.89 -10.67 -8.00
C ALA A 70 -2.50 -10.34 -8.56
N PHE A 71 -1.52 -10.17 -7.67
CA PHE A 71 -0.13 -9.93 -8.06
C PHE A 71 0.84 -10.53 -7.05
N HIS A 72 2.09 -10.71 -7.46
CA HIS A 72 3.16 -11.16 -6.59
C HIS A 72 3.98 -9.96 -6.10
N PHE A 73 4.04 -9.77 -4.79
CA PHE A 73 4.85 -8.75 -4.15
C PHE A 73 6.02 -9.40 -3.41
N ALA A 74 7.20 -9.37 -4.03
CA ALA A 74 8.38 -10.10 -3.56
C ALA A 74 8.89 -9.67 -2.18
N VAL A 75 8.59 -8.43 -1.74
CA VAL A 75 8.93 -7.96 -0.40
C VAL A 75 8.06 -8.64 0.67
N GLY A 76 6.82 -8.98 0.32
CA GLY A 76 5.86 -9.66 1.20
C GLY A 76 5.49 -8.84 2.45
N LEU A 77 4.97 -9.54 3.47
CA LEU A 77 4.68 -8.93 4.76
C LEU A 77 5.96 -8.62 5.52
N LEU A 78 6.02 -7.43 6.12
CA LEU A 78 7.10 -7.05 7.03
C LEU A 78 6.93 -7.78 8.39
N PRO A 79 7.92 -8.58 8.82
CA PRO A 79 7.91 -9.18 10.16
C PRO A 79 7.92 -8.12 11.26
N PRO A 80 7.31 -8.36 12.44
CA PRO A 80 7.38 -7.44 13.58
C PRO A 80 8.81 -7.05 14.00
N ASP A 81 9.78 -7.92 13.74
CA ASP A 81 11.20 -7.72 14.05
C ASP A 81 12.04 -7.27 12.85
N TRP A 82 11.42 -6.80 11.76
CA TRP A 82 12.12 -6.45 10.50
C TRP A 82 13.31 -5.48 10.69
N LYS A 83 13.23 -4.58 11.69
CA LYS A 83 14.33 -3.66 12.04
C LYS A 83 15.53 -4.39 12.66
N LYS A 84 15.28 -5.41 13.49
CA LYS A 84 16.34 -6.24 14.11
C LYS A 84 16.99 -7.14 13.07
N ALA A 85 16.18 -7.74 12.20
CA ALA A 85 16.64 -8.65 11.15
C ALA A 85 17.64 -8.01 10.15
N ARG A 86 17.63 -6.67 10.05
CA ARG A 86 18.51 -5.90 9.15
C ARG A 86 19.61 -5.12 9.88
N SER A 87 19.85 -5.38 11.17
CA SER A 87 20.84 -4.65 11.97
C SER A 87 20.68 -3.13 11.89
N ALA A 88 19.44 -2.64 12.00
CA ALA A 88 19.15 -1.21 11.87
C ALA A 88 20.01 -0.36 12.83
N ALA A 89 20.57 0.74 12.31
CA ALA A 89 21.33 1.69 13.09
C ALA A 89 20.39 2.54 13.97
N TYR A 90 20.77 2.72 15.24
CA TYR A 90 20.07 3.63 16.14
C TYR A 90 20.39 5.08 15.78
N LEU A 91 19.36 5.89 15.50
CA LEU A 91 19.50 7.30 15.09
C LEU A 91 19.28 8.31 16.21
N GLY A 92 18.84 7.87 17.40
CA GLY A 92 18.52 8.74 18.53
C GLY A 92 17.11 8.52 19.07
N ARG A 93 16.71 9.40 19.99
CA ARG A 93 15.38 9.45 20.59
C ARG A 93 14.90 10.89 20.52
N ASP A 94 13.61 11.05 20.22
CA ASP A 94 12.94 12.34 20.27
C ASP A 94 11.75 12.27 21.23
N THR A 95 11.33 13.41 21.74
CA THR A 95 10.10 13.55 22.53
C THR A 95 8.99 13.95 21.59
N VAL A 96 8.09 13.02 21.29
CA VAL A 96 6.98 13.22 20.35
C VAL A 96 5.69 13.24 21.16
N ASP A 97 4.95 14.34 21.06
CA ASP A 97 3.73 14.66 21.81
C ASP A 97 3.90 14.77 23.34
N GLY A 98 3.34 15.83 23.94
CA GLY A 98 3.42 16.11 25.37
C GLY A 98 2.49 15.23 26.20
N PHE A 99 2.89 14.00 26.48
CA PHE A 99 2.26 13.20 27.53
C PHE A 99 3.26 12.98 28.67
N ASN A 100 3.13 13.84 29.68
CA ASN A 100 3.77 13.70 31.00
C ASN A 100 2.93 12.79 31.89
#